data_AF-A0A7Y5FGR7-F1
#
_entry.id   AF-A0A7Y5FGR7-F1
#
_cell.length_a   1.000
_cell.length_b   1.000
_cell.length_c   1.000
_cell.angle_alpha   90.00
_cell.angle_beta   90.00
_cell.angle_gamma   90.00
#
_symmetry.space_group_name_H-M   'P 1'
#
loop_
_entity.id
_entity.type
_entity.pdbx_description
1 polymer ?
#
loop_
_entity_poly.entity_id
_entity_poly.type
_entity_poly.pdbx_seq_one_letter_code
_entity_poly.pdbx_strand_id
1 'polypeptide(L)'
;MKRLIIFFAAALALLLVGLAVLKSEARTPSSTQFYGKAIHMNGEPADKGTVVRAWLGGVPVESPGEVWDTRGNFYIGGDNSDFPTGTYSIHADDGHWTGSVSAYHTQGSATHTDDIIMVPY
;
A
#
# COMPACT_ATOMS: atom_id res chain seq x y z
N MET A 1 -0.12 61.25 21.69
CA MET A 1 -1.09 60.41 20.96
C MET A 1 -0.34 59.17 20.46
N LYS A 2 -0.33 58.12 21.28
CA LYS A 2 0.19 56.79 20.97
C LYS A 2 -1.04 55.92 20.70
N ARG A 3 -0.94 54.98 19.77
CA ARG A 3 -1.93 53.95 19.35
C ARG A 3 -2.62 54.26 18.01
N LEU A 4 -1.84 54.12 16.95
CA LEU A 4 -2.33 53.65 15.65
C LEU A 4 -1.12 52.97 15.00
N ILE A 5 -1.33 51.97 14.14
CA ILE A 5 -0.30 51.11 13.55
C ILE A 5 0.09 49.90 14.43
N ILE A 6 -0.89 49.09 14.87
CA ILE A 6 -0.65 47.66 15.11
C ILE A 6 -1.89 46.87 14.68
N PHE A 7 -2.23 46.86 13.39
CA PHE A 7 -3.27 45.95 12.88
C PHE A 7 -2.99 45.31 11.51
N PHE A 8 -1.84 45.59 10.89
CA PHE A 8 -1.51 45.05 9.56
C PHE A 8 -0.45 43.93 9.55
N ALA A 9 0.01 43.46 10.71
CA ALA A 9 0.98 42.35 10.79
C ALA A 9 0.34 40.98 11.12
N ALA A 10 -0.92 40.94 11.55
CA ALA A 10 -1.55 39.70 12.00
C ALA A 10 -2.17 38.84 10.88
N ALA A 11 -2.40 39.42 9.69
CA ALA A 11 -3.02 38.70 8.57
C ALA A 11 -2.02 37.90 7.71
N LEU A 12 -0.72 38.25 7.73
CA LEU A 12 0.28 37.58 6.90
C LEU A 12 0.90 36.35 7.58
N ALA A 13 0.85 36.26 8.92
CA ALA A 13 1.34 35.11 9.66
C ALA A 13 0.38 33.90 9.58
N LEU A 14 -0.92 34.12 9.43
CA LEU A 14 -1.91 33.04 9.28
C LEU A 14 -1.97 32.44 7.87
N LEU A 15 -1.48 33.16 6.84
CA LEU A 15 -1.44 32.64 5.48
C LEU A 15 -0.27 31.65 5.26
N LEU A 16 0.82 31.79 6.01
CA LEU A 16 1.99 30.89 5.93
C LEU A 16 1.87 29.63 6.78
N VAL A 17 0.97 29.60 7.78
CA VAL A 17 0.69 28.38 8.57
C VAL A 17 -0.30 27.46 7.83
N GLY A 18 -1.14 28.01 6.95
CA GLY A 18 -2.14 27.24 6.21
C GLY A 18 -1.60 26.39 5.05
N LEU A 19 -0.39 26.68 4.54
CA LEU A 19 0.20 25.94 3.42
C LEU A 19 1.18 24.83 3.85
N ALA A 20 1.38 24.63 5.15
CA ALA A 20 2.16 23.51 5.68
C ALA A 20 1.31 22.28 6.03
N VAL A 21 -0.03 22.42 6.05
CA VAL A 21 -0.97 21.35 6.48
C VAL A 21 -1.59 20.59 5.30
N LEU A 22 -1.31 20.97 4.06
CA LEU A 22 -1.82 20.29 2.85
C LEU A 22 -0.79 19.41 2.15
N LYS A 23 0.38 19.18 2.76
CA LYS A 23 1.04 17.89 2.59
C LYS A 23 0.32 16.92 3.51
N SER A 24 -0.92 16.60 3.15
CA SER A 24 -1.41 15.24 3.32
C SER A 24 -0.36 14.39 2.63
N GLU A 25 0.67 14.02 3.38
CA GLU A 25 1.36 12.77 3.18
C GLU A 25 0.22 11.75 3.24
N ALA A 26 -0.40 11.51 2.08
CA ALA A 26 -0.68 10.16 1.67
C ALA A 26 0.59 9.44 2.05
N ARG A 27 0.52 8.78 3.19
CA ARG A 27 1.56 7.92 3.69
C ARG A 27 1.57 6.79 2.68
N THR A 28 2.12 7.04 1.49
CA THR A 28 2.74 6.00 0.71
C THR A 28 3.69 5.39 1.72
N PRO A 29 3.47 4.15 2.16
CA PRO A 29 4.47 3.50 2.98
C PRO A 29 5.75 3.62 2.18
N SER A 30 6.75 4.35 2.70
CA SER A 30 8.11 3.94 2.47
C SER A 30 8.17 2.55 3.12
N SER A 31 7.81 1.45 2.48
CA SER A 31 8.23 1.01 1.16
C SER A 31 7.25 -0.02 0.56
N THR A 32 6.12 0.41 0.01
CA THR A 32 5.22 -0.53 -0.72
C THR A 32 5.93 -1.08 -1.95
N GLN A 33 5.96 -2.41 -2.06
CA GLN A 33 6.58 -3.15 -3.16
C GLN A 33 5.52 -3.74 -4.08
N PHE A 34 4.45 -4.28 -3.49
CA PHE A 34 3.28 -4.77 -4.22
C PHE A 34 2.00 -4.23 -3.63
N TYR A 35 1.00 -4.01 -4.48
CA TYR A 35 -0.35 -3.68 -4.06
C TYR A 35 -1.37 -4.14 -5.11
N GLY A 36 -2.55 -4.54 -4.63
CA GLY A 36 -3.62 -5.05 -5.47
C GLY A 36 -4.85 -5.39 -4.64
N LYS A 37 -5.70 -6.26 -5.18
CA LYS A 37 -6.85 -6.80 -4.47
C LYS A 37 -6.85 -8.32 -4.46
N ALA A 38 -7.37 -8.88 -3.38
CA ALA A 38 -7.74 -10.28 -3.28
C ALA A 38 -9.26 -10.40 -3.25
N ILE A 39 -9.82 -11.26 -4.10
CA ILE A 39 -11.26 -11.41 -4.31
C ILE A 39 -11.55 -12.91 -4.39
N HIS A 40 -12.54 -13.40 -3.64
CA HIS A 40 -13.04 -14.76 -3.77
C HIS A 40 -13.69 -14.98 -5.14
N MET A 41 -13.70 -16.21 -5.64
CA MET A 41 -14.25 -16.52 -6.98
C MET A 41 -15.75 -16.19 -7.12
N ASN A 42 -16.45 -16.03 -5.99
CA ASN A 42 -17.85 -15.60 -5.94
C ASN A 42 -18.01 -14.07 -6.10
N GLY A 43 -16.92 -13.32 -6.24
CA GLY A 43 -16.88 -11.87 -6.42
C GLY A 43 -16.78 -11.06 -5.13
N GLU A 44 -16.86 -11.69 -3.96
CA GLU A 44 -16.72 -11.01 -2.67
C GLU A 44 -15.25 -10.71 -2.38
N PRO A 45 -14.91 -9.56 -1.77
CA PRO A 45 -13.54 -9.28 -1.36
C PRO A 45 -13.04 -10.29 -0.31
N ALA A 46 -11.74 -10.56 -0.32
CA ALA A 46 -11.10 -11.29 0.77
C ALA A 46 -11.21 -10.50 2.09
N ASP A 47 -11.27 -11.23 3.20
CA ASP A 47 -11.43 -10.64 4.52
C ASP A 47 -10.18 -9.86 4.97
N LYS A 48 -10.40 -8.85 5.81
CA LYS A 48 -9.27 -8.13 6.43
C LYS A 48 -8.44 -9.09 7.29
N GLY A 49 -7.13 -9.11 7.06
CA GLY A 49 -6.21 -10.03 7.71
C GLY A 49 -5.88 -11.29 6.89
N THR A 50 -6.50 -11.49 5.72
CA THR A 50 -6.04 -12.50 4.75
C THR A 50 -4.57 -12.24 4.43
N VAL A 51 -3.75 -13.29 4.57
CA VAL A 51 -2.29 -13.19 4.44
C VAL A 51 -1.92 -13.17 2.96
N VAL A 52 -1.03 -12.27 2.57
CA VAL A 52 -0.50 -12.18 1.20
C VAL A 52 1.01 -12.30 1.23
N ARG A 53 1.57 -13.21 0.43
CA ARG A 53 3.01 -13.50 0.38
C ARG A 53 3.54 -13.37 -1.04
N ALA A 54 4.81 -13.03 -1.19
CA ALA A 54 5.48 -12.95 -2.48
C ALA A 54 6.65 -13.94 -2.57
N TRP A 55 6.91 -14.49 -3.76
CA TRP A 55 8.04 -15.35 -4.07
C TRP A 55 8.74 -14.88 -5.32
N LEU A 56 10.07 -14.81 -5.29
CA LEU A 56 10.91 -14.59 -6.47
C LEU A 56 11.57 -15.91 -6.87
N GLY A 57 11.23 -16.43 -8.04
CA GLY A 57 11.82 -17.70 -8.52
C GLY A 57 11.60 -18.88 -7.56
N GLY A 58 10.51 -18.89 -6.80
CA GLY A 58 10.19 -19.91 -5.80
C GLY A 58 10.78 -19.68 -4.41
N VAL A 59 11.56 -18.62 -4.20
CA VAL A 59 12.09 -18.23 -2.89
C VAL A 59 11.14 -17.24 -2.23
N PRO A 60 10.62 -17.50 -1.01
CA PRO A 60 9.73 -16.58 -0.33
C PRO A 60 10.45 -15.28 0.03
N VAL A 61 9.75 -14.17 -0.08
CA VAL A 61 10.16 -12.90 0.50
C VAL A 61 9.71 -12.88 1.97
N GLU A 62 10.62 -12.55 2.89
CA GLU A 62 10.41 -12.62 4.34
C GLU A 62 9.38 -11.61 4.88
N SER A 63 8.93 -10.65 4.06
CA SER A 63 7.93 -9.65 4.46
C SER A 63 6.55 -9.99 3.89
N PRO A 64 5.68 -10.70 4.63
CA PRO A 64 4.30 -10.88 4.22
C PRO A 64 3.53 -9.56 4.31
N GLY A 65 2.54 -9.40 3.42
CA GLY A 65 1.50 -8.40 3.52
C GLY A 65 0.18 -9.00 4.02
N GLU A 66 -0.80 -8.14 4.19
CA GLU A 66 -2.16 -8.53 4.57
C GLU A 66 -3.18 -7.67 3.81
N VAL A 67 -4.38 -8.22 3.61
CA VAL A 67 -5.54 -7.43 3.23
C VAL A 67 -5.87 -6.46 4.37
N TRP A 68 -5.86 -5.15 4.08
CA TRP A 68 -5.93 -4.10 5.11
C TRP A 68 -7.32 -3.47 5.26
N ASP A 69 -8.22 -3.67 4.29
CA ASP A 69 -9.58 -3.15 4.31
C ASP A 69 -10.65 -4.16 3.87
N THR A 70 -11.92 -3.76 3.99
CA THR A 70 -13.09 -4.58 3.63
C THR A 70 -13.37 -4.61 2.12
N ARG A 71 -12.47 -4.05 1.29
CA ARG A 71 -12.58 -4.06 -0.18
C ARG A 71 -11.57 -5.03 -0.78
N GLY A 72 -10.89 -5.82 0.05
CA GLY A 72 -9.89 -6.80 -0.37
C GLY A 72 -8.56 -6.18 -0.75
N ASN A 73 -8.33 -4.88 -0.50
CA ASN A 73 -7.07 -4.25 -0.87
C ASN A 73 -5.94 -4.78 0.03
N PHE A 74 -4.81 -5.13 -0.58
CA PHE A 74 -3.60 -5.53 0.13
C PHE A 74 -2.41 -4.68 -0.31
N TYR A 75 -1.37 -4.68 0.52
CA TYR A 75 -0.03 -4.30 0.08
C TYR A 75 1.02 -5.18 0.76
N ILE A 76 2.12 -5.40 0.06
CA ILE A 76 3.34 -6.00 0.61
C ILE A 76 4.39 -4.88 0.66
N GLY A 77 4.97 -4.66 1.83
CA GLY A 77 6.03 -3.67 2.03
C GLY A 77 7.34 -4.31 2.49
N GLY A 78 8.44 -3.57 2.38
CA GLY A 78 9.76 -3.99 2.84
C GLY A 78 10.88 -3.26 2.10
N ASP A 79 12.13 -3.41 2.52
CA ASP A 79 13.22 -2.62 1.95
C ASP A 79 13.47 -2.99 0.49
N ASN A 80 13.81 -2.01 -0.36
CA ASN A 80 14.04 -2.27 -1.79
C ASN A 80 15.09 -3.37 -2.05
N SER A 81 16.07 -3.52 -1.15
CA SER A 81 17.09 -4.58 -1.23
C SER A 81 16.50 -5.99 -1.18
N ASP A 82 15.37 -6.14 -0.51
CA ASP A 82 14.69 -7.43 -0.32
C ASP A 82 13.76 -7.77 -1.50
N PHE A 83 13.55 -6.79 -2.39
CA PHE A 83 12.71 -6.88 -3.56
C PHE A 83 13.50 -6.52 -4.83
N PRO A 84 14.47 -7.37 -5.24
CA PRO A 84 15.18 -7.17 -6.48
C PRO A 84 14.24 -7.26 -7.70
N THR A 85 14.64 -6.66 -8.82
CA THR A 85 13.89 -6.72 -10.08
C THR A 85 13.67 -8.16 -10.53
N GLY A 86 12.43 -8.51 -10.89
CA GLY A 86 12.09 -9.85 -11.35
C GLY A 86 10.60 -10.11 -11.42
N THR A 87 10.22 -11.30 -11.88
CA THR A 87 8.82 -11.77 -11.86
C THR A 87 8.55 -12.48 -10.55
N TYR A 88 7.58 -11.96 -9.80
CA TYR A 88 7.15 -12.52 -8.53
C TYR A 88 5.85 -13.29 -8.71
N SER A 89 5.70 -14.38 -7.96
CA SER A 89 4.40 -14.97 -7.68
C SER A 89 3.89 -14.41 -6.37
N ILE A 90 2.64 -13.92 -6.35
CA ILE A 90 2.00 -13.33 -5.19
C ILE A 90 0.79 -14.19 -4.85
N HIS A 91 0.70 -14.61 -3.60
CA HIS A 91 -0.28 -15.58 -3.14
C HIS A 91 -1.10 -15.00 -1.99
N ALA A 92 -2.42 -15.16 -2.04
CA ALA A 92 -3.32 -14.85 -0.94
C ALA A 92 -3.91 -16.16 -0.37
N ASP A 93 -4.00 -16.24 0.95
CA ASP A 93 -4.47 -17.41 1.69
C ASP A 93 -5.13 -16.95 3.00
N ASP A 94 -6.36 -17.39 3.26
CA ASP A 94 -7.10 -17.13 4.50
C ASP A 94 -7.38 -18.40 5.33
N GLY A 95 -6.84 -19.56 4.93
CA GLY A 95 -7.08 -20.88 5.53
C GLY A 95 -8.30 -21.62 5.00
N HIS A 96 -9.13 -20.97 4.17
CA HIS A 96 -10.32 -21.54 3.52
C HIS A 96 -10.33 -21.36 1.99
N TRP A 97 -9.67 -20.32 1.51
CA TRP A 97 -9.57 -19.90 0.12
C TRP A 97 -8.12 -19.53 -0.21
N THR A 98 -7.73 -19.74 -1.47
CA THR A 98 -6.38 -19.48 -1.93
C THR A 98 -6.35 -19.02 -3.38
N GLY A 99 -5.41 -18.14 -3.74
CA GLY A 99 -5.22 -17.68 -5.11
C GLY A 99 -3.82 -17.15 -5.35
N SER A 100 -3.40 -17.06 -6.61
CA SER A 100 -2.12 -16.45 -6.95
C SER A 100 -2.13 -15.68 -8.26
N VAL A 101 -1.23 -14.71 -8.37
CA VAL A 101 -0.98 -13.90 -9.55
C VAL A 101 0.52 -13.77 -9.78
N SER A 102 0.94 -13.51 -11.02
CA SER A 102 2.31 -13.15 -11.33
C SER A 102 2.43 -11.66 -11.64
N ALA A 103 3.44 -10.99 -11.10
CA ALA A 103 3.70 -9.58 -11.35
C ALA A 103 5.18 -9.33 -11.61
N TYR A 104 5.50 -8.54 -12.64
CA TYR A 104 6.87 -8.08 -12.88
C TYR A 104 7.16 -6.84 -12.02
N HIS A 105 8.19 -6.93 -11.20
CA HIS A 105 8.61 -5.88 -10.30
C HIS A 105 9.96 -5.30 -10.73
N THR A 106 10.07 -3.98 -10.60
CA THR A 106 11.33 -3.24 -10.79
C THR A 106 11.72 -2.62 -9.47
N GLN A 107 12.92 -2.96 -8.99
CA GLN A 107 13.43 -2.51 -7.70
C GLN A 107 13.32 -0.98 -7.54
N GLY A 108 12.85 -0.54 -6.38
CA GLY A 108 12.66 0.88 -6.06
C GLY A 108 11.36 1.49 -6.57
N SER A 109 10.46 0.67 -7.13
CA SER A 109 9.12 1.09 -7.57
C SER A 109 8.06 0.16 -7.01
N ALA A 110 6.91 0.72 -6.60
CA ALA A 110 5.76 -0.08 -6.24
C ALA A 110 5.13 -0.72 -7.50
N THR A 111 4.81 -2.00 -7.43
CA THR A 111 4.17 -2.77 -8.51
C THR A 111 2.70 -2.99 -8.20
N HIS A 112 1.83 -2.55 -9.10
CA HIS A 112 0.43 -2.97 -9.09
C HIS A 112 0.32 -4.39 -9.61
N THR A 113 -0.49 -5.22 -8.95
CA THR A 113 -0.81 -6.58 -9.38
C THR A 113 -2.19 -6.61 -10.02
N ASP A 114 -2.44 -7.58 -10.90
CA ASP A 114 -3.83 -7.94 -11.19
C ASP A 114 -4.52 -8.49 -9.92
N ASP A 115 -5.84 -8.57 -9.95
CA ASP A 115 -6.62 -9.11 -8.84
C ASP A 115 -6.30 -10.59 -8.62
N ILE A 116 -6.04 -10.96 -7.36
CA ILE A 116 -5.87 -12.35 -6.94
C ILE A 116 -7.25 -12.96 -6.80
N ILE A 117 -7.63 -13.82 -7.75
CA ILE A 117 -8.88 -14.58 -7.67
C ILE A 117 -8.63 -15.81 -6.79
N MET A 118 -9.25 -15.82 -5.61
CA MET A 118 -9.14 -16.88 -4.63
C MET A 118 -10.23 -17.94 -4.83
N VAL A 119 -9.88 -19.21 -4.76
CA VAL A 119 -10.78 -20.37 -4.88
C VAL A 119 -10.78 -21.17 -3.57
N PRO A 120 -11.86 -21.90 -3.23
CA PRO A 120 -11.88 -22.74 -2.03
C PRO A 120 -10.88 -23.89 -2.11
N TYR A 121 -10.42 -24.37 -0.96
CA TYR A 121 -9.68 -25.65 -0.84
C TYR A 121 -10.55 -26.87 -1.17
#